data_AF-A0A519HC33-F1
#
_entry.id   AF-A0A519HC33-F1
#
_cell.length_a   1.000
_cell.length_b   1.000
_cell.length_c   1.000
_cell.angle_alpha   90.00
_cell.angle_beta   90.00
_cell.angle_gamma   90.00
#
_symmetry.space_group_name_H-M   'P 1'
#
loop_
_entity.id
_entity.type
_entity.pdbx_description
1 polymer ?
#
loop_
_entity_poly.entity_id
_entity_poly.type
_entity_poly.pdbx_seq_one_letter_code
_entity_poly.pdbx_strand_id
1 'polypeptide(L)' 'MLDLNDVGLFVQVVRSGSFAEAARRLGLPPNTVSRRIQQLEAQLGT' A
#
# COMPACT_ATOMS: atom_id res chain seq x y z
N MET A 1 -9.19 2.49 -12.55
CA MET A 1 -8.05 3.16 -13.22
C MET A 1 -6.91 3.11 -12.24
N LEU A 2 -5.75 2.61 -12.67
CA LEU A 2 -4.62 2.37 -11.79
C LEU A 2 -4.10 3.70 -11.22
N ASP A 3 -4.03 3.81 -9.88
CA ASP A 3 -3.54 5.00 -9.18
C ASP A 3 -2.04 4.84 -8.87
N LEU A 4 -1.22 5.75 -9.40
CA LEU A 4 0.22 5.76 -9.16
C LEU A 4 0.58 5.97 -7.68
N ASN A 5 -0.30 6.57 -6.90
CA ASN A 5 -0.13 6.69 -5.45
C ASN A 5 -0.20 5.32 -4.77
N ASP A 6 -1.07 4.42 -5.25
CA ASP A 6 -1.19 3.06 -4.70
C ASP A 6 0.03 2.21 -5.10
N VAL A 7 0.59 2.42 -6.30
CA VAL A 7 1.87 1.81 -6.70
C VAL A 7 3.01 2.31 -5.82
N GLY A 8 3.10 3.61 -5.57
CA GLY A 8 4.08 4.20 -4.66
C GLY A 8 3.94 3.65 -3.24
N LEU A 9 2.70 3.46 -2.78
CA LEU A 9 2.39 2.85 -1.49
C LEU A 9 2.88 1.39 -1.42
N PHE A 10 2.62 0.60 -2.47
CA PHE A 10 3.11 -0.78 -2.58
C PHE A 10 4.64 -0.86 -2.50
N VAL A 11 5.35 -0.02 -3.26
CA VAL A 11 6.82 0.07 -3.20
C VAL A 11 7.30 0.40 -1.79
N GLN A 12 6.62 1.31 -1.09
CA GLN A 12 6.97 1.67 0.28
C GLN A 12 6.74 0.52 1.26
N VAL A 13 5.68 -0.28 1.10
CA VAL A 13 5.44 -1.48 1.91
C VAL A 13 6.53 -2.51 1.69
N VAL A 14 6.89 -2.80 0.44
CA VAL A 14 7.96 -3.74 0.10
C VAL A 14 9.31 -3.29 0.69
N ARG A 15 9.65 -2.01 0.56
CA ARG A 15 10.88 -1.44 1.16
C ARG A 15 10.90 -1.49 2.68
N SER A 16 9.74 -1.33 3.32
CA SER A 16 9.61 -1.34 4.77
C SER A 16 9.49 -2.76 5.34
N GLY A 17 9.19 -3.76 4.51
CA GLY A 17 8.97 -5.16 4.90
C GLY A 17 7.72 -5.39 5.77
N SER A 18 6.91 -4.36 6.02
CA SER A 18 5.75 -4.41 6.90
C SER A 18 4.77 -3.29 6.61
N PHE A 19 3.48 -3.63 6.56
CA PHE A 19 2.38 -2.66 6.45
C PHE A 19 2.39 -1.67 7.62
N ALA A 20 2.68 -2.13 8.84
CA ALA A 20 2.68 -1.29 10.03
C ALA A 20 3.84 -0.27 10.02
N GLU A 21 5.02 -0.66 9.55
CA GLU A 21 6.17 0.25 9.41
C GLU A 21 5.95 1.25 8.28
N ALA A 22 5.44 0.80 7.13
CA ALA A 22 5.11 1.70 6.03
C ALA A 22 4.03 2.72 6.43
N ALA A 23 2.98 2.26 7.12
CA ALA A 23 1.92 3.12 7.65
C ALA A 23 2.46 4.17 8.63
N ARG A 24 3.34 3.79 9.55
CA ARG A 24 4.03 4.72 10.46
C ARG A 24 4.84 5.77 9.70
N ARG A 25 5.61 5.36 8.69
CA ARG A 25 6.43 6.29 7.87
C ARG A 25 5.59 7.25 7.05
N LEU A 26 4.40 6.83 6.61
CA LEU A 26 3.49 7.62 5.79
C LEU A 26 2.45 8.41 6.60
N GLY A 27 2.41 8.24 7.93
CA GLY A 27 1.40 8.87 8.78
C GLY A 27 -0.03 8.35 8.52
N LEU A 28 -0.16 7.10 8.05
CA LEU A 28 -1.43 6.47 7.73
C LEU A 28 -1.80 5.40 8.75
N PRO A 29 -3.10 5.08 8.93
CA PRO A 29 -3.51 3.88 9.64
C PRO A 29 -3.06 2.62 8.89
N PRO A 30 -2.54 1.57 9.57
CA PRO A 30 -2.14 0.33 8.92
C PRO A 30 -3.26 -0.35 8.11
N ASN A 31 -4.50 -0.26 8.58
CA ASN A 31 -5.67 -0.79 7.88
C ASN A 31 -5.91 -0.07 6.54
N THR A 32 -5.67 1.23 6.47
CA THR A 32 -5.76 2.01 5.22
C THR A 32 -4.72 1.55 4.22
N VAL A 33 -3.48 1.32 4.66
CA VAL A 33 -2.40 0.85 3.78
C VAL A 33 -2.73 -0.54 3.22
N SER A 34 -3.18 -1.46 4.07
CA SER A 34 -3.60 -2.80 3.66
C SER A 34 -4.74 -2.74 2.63
N ARG A 35 -5.81 -1.99 2.92
CA ARG A 35 -6.96 -1.86 2.02
C ARG A 35 -6.58 -1.30 0.64
N ARG A 36 -5.70 -0.30 0.59
CA ARG A 36 -5.27 0.29 -0.69
C ARG A 36 -4.44 -0.68 -1.52
N ILE A 37 -3.60 -1.49 -0.87
CA ILE A 37 -2.85 -2.54 -1.57
C ILE A 37 -3.77 -3.65 -2.08
N GLN A 38 -4.74 -4.09 -1.28
CA GLN A 38 -5.76 -5.06 -1.76
C GLN A 38 -6.55 -4.53 -2.96
N GLN A 39 -6.88 -3.24 -2.97
CA GLN A 39 -7.55 -2.62 -4.11
C GLN A 39 -6.65 -2.53 -5.34
N LEU A 40 -5.35 -2.30 -5.16
CA LEU A 40 -4.37 -2.33 -6.24
C LEU A 40 -4.23 -3.73 -6.82
N GLU A 41 -4.06 -4.75 -5.97
CA GLU A 41 -3.97 -6.17 -6.35
C GLU A 41 -5.23 -6.61 -7.12
N ALA A 42 -6.42 -6.27 -6.60
CA ALA A 42 -7.69 -6.55 -7.28
C ALA A 42 -7.81 -5.88 -8.67
N GLN A 43 -7.27 -4.67 -8.83
CA GLN A 43 -7.24 -3.98 -10.13
C GLN A 43 -6.25 -4.62 -11.12
N LEU A 44 -5.19 -5.25 -10.61
CA LEU A 44 -4.21 -5.98 -11.40
C LEU A 44 -4.63 -7.43 -11.68
N GLY A 45 -5.66 -7.92 -11.00
CA GLY A 45 -6.13 -9.30 -11.13
C GLY A 45 -5.23 -10.32 -10.44
N THR A 46 -4.53 -9.89 -9.39
CA THR A 46 -3.63 -10.71 -8.57
C THR A 46 -4.16 -10.84 -7.15
#